data_AF-A0A7X0EQ92-F1
#
_entry.id   AF-A0A7X0EQ92-F1
#
_cell.length_a   1.000
_cell.length_b   1.000
_cell.length_c   1.000
_cell.angle_alpha   90.00
_cell.angle_beta   90.00
_cell.angle_gamma   90.00
#
_symmetry.space_group_name_H-M   'P 1'
#
loop_
_entity.id
_entity.type
_entity.pdbx_description
1 polymer ?
#
loop_
_entity_poly.entity_id
_entity_poly.type
_entity_poly.pdbx_seq_one_letter_code
_entity_poly.pdbx_strand_id
1 'polypeptide(L)'
;MKVNIGKIEAGQQIVAEWRGQPVFIVRRTEEILSNLAKLEGTVADPQSAASVQPEYVDKTNRAIKPEILVLVGLCTHLGCSPSFRPEVAPADLGADWVGGYFCPCHGSKYDLAGRVYKAQPAPLNLPVPPHTYESDDVLIIGVDQEKA
;
A
#
# COMPACT_ATOMS: atom_id res chain seq x y z
N MET A 1 16.39 4.89 -6.17
CA MET A 1 16.57 3.53 -6.72
C MET A 1 15.60 3.35 -7.87
N LYS A 2 16.02 2.76 -8.99
CA LYS A 2 15.14 2.44 -10.13
C LYS A 2 14.58 1.02 -10.00
N VAL A 3 13.31 0.84 -10.34
CA VAL A 3 12.62 -0.46 -10.37
C VAL A 3 11.84 -0.58 -11.66
N ASN A 4 12.01 -1.69 -12.38
CA ASN A 4 11.20 -2.00 -13.56
C ASN A 4 9.87 -2.63 -13.09
N ILE A 5 8.76 -1.96 -13.38
CA ILE A 5 7.41 -2.35 -13.01
C ILE A 5 6.59 -2.90 -14.19
N GLY A 6 7.14 -2.89 -15.41
CA GLY A 6 6.44 -3.33 -16.63
C GLY A 6 6.08 -4.82 -16.65
N LYS A 7 6.76 -5.64 -15.83
CA LYS A 7 6.49 -7.08 -15.68
C LYS A 7 5.52 -7.43 -14.55
N ILE A 8 5.08 -6.45 -13.77
CA ILE A 8 4.11 -6.71 -12.69
C ILE A 8 2.74 -6.84 -13.35
N GLU A 9 2.11 -8.01 -13.22
CA GLU A 9 0.76 -8.24 -13.71
C GLU A 9 -0.28 -7.67 -12.75
N ALA A 10 -1.49 -7.44 -13.22
CA ALA A 10 -2.58 -6.94 -12.37
C ALA A 10 -2.88 -7.96 -11.25
N GLY A 11 -3.01 -7.48 -10.02
CA GLY A 11 -3.15 -8.27 -8.80
C GLY A 11 -1.82 -8.72 -8.17
N GLN A 12 -0.68 -8.53 -8.85
CA GLN A 12 0.62 -8.96 -8.33
C GLN A 12 1.32 -7.86 -7.53
N GLN A 13 2.19 -8.33 -6.63
CA GLN A 13 3.11 -7.53 -5.87
C GLN A 13 4.55 -8.00 -6.12
N ILE A 14 5.47 -7.04 -6.22
CA ILE A 14 6.90 -7.29 -5.98
C ILE A 14 7.35 -6.54 -4.73
N VAL A 15 8.47 -6.98 -4.17
CA VAL A 15 9.13 -6.30 -3.05
C VAL A 15 10.51 -5.87 -3.50
N ALA A 16 10.77 -4.57 -3.42
CA ALA A 16 12.10 -3.98 -3.62
C ALA A 16 12.71 -3.61 -2.27
N GLU A 17 14.03 -3.42 -2.20
CA GLU A 17 14.70 -2.92 -0.99
C GLU A 17 15.13 -1.47 -1.20
N TRP A 18 14.74 -0.56 -0.30
CA TRP A 18 15.18 0.82 -0.31
C TRP A 18 15.61 1.25 1.08
N ARG A 19 16.86 1.69 1.23
CA ARG A 19 17.47 2.10 2.51
C ARG A 19 17.35 1.00 3.60
N GLY A 20 17.51 -0.26 3.20
CA GLY A 20 17.38 -1.42 4.10
C GLY A 20 15.95 -1.73 4.53
N GLN A 21 14.94 -1.09 3.94
CA GLN A 21 13.52 -1.33 4.21
C GLN A 21 12.84 -1.98 3.00
N PRO A 22 11.90 -2.93 3.21
CA PRO A 22 11.09 -3.46 2.13
C PRO A 22 10.16 -2.36 1.60
N VAL A 23 10.03 -2.28 0.28
CA VAL A 23 9.05 -1.44 -0.41
C VAL A 23 8.17 -2.35 -1.25
N PHE A 24 6.89 -2.37 -0.91
CA PHE A 24 5.87 -3.09 -1.67
C PHE A 24 5.48 -2.27 -2.89
N ILE A 25 5.45 -2.92 -4.05
CA ILE A 25 4.99 -2.34 -5.30
C ILE A 25 3.91 -3.27 -5.85
N VAL A 26 2.67 -2.81 -5.83
CA VAL A 26 1.50 -3.61 -6.24
C VAL A 26 0.87 -2.99 -7.47
N ARG A 27 0.55 -3.83 -8.47
CA ARG A 27 -0.31 -3.43 -9.57
C ARG A 27 -1.75 -3.84 -9.27
N ARG A 28 -2.59 -2.90 -8.88
CA ARG A 28 -3.99 -3.12 -8.48
C ARG A 28 -4.87 -3.36 -9.69
N THR A 29 -5.82 -4.28 -9.56
CA THR A 29 -6.89 -4.50 -10.55
C THR A 29 -7.98 -3.43 -10.37
N GLU A 30 -8.85 -3.28 -11.37
CA GLU A 30 -10.04 -2.46 -11.25
C GLU A 30 -10.96 -2.93 -10.10
N GLU A 31 -11.06 -4.24 -9.89
CA GLU A 31 -11.81 -4.81 -8.77
C GLU A 31 -11.26 -4.35 -7.42
N ILE A 32 -9.93 -4.41 -7.24
CA ILE A 32 -9.26 -3.92 -6.03
C ILE A 32 -9.59 -2.45 -5.81
N LEU A 33 -9.46 -1.61 -6.84
CA LEU A 33 -9.77 -0.18 -6.76
C LEU A 33 -11.24 0.07 -6.40
N SER A 34 -12.17 -0.68 -7.00
CA SER A 34 -13.60 -0.58 -6.68
C SER A 34 -13.92 -0.97 -5.23
N ASN A 35 -13.17 -1.91 -4.66
CA ASN A 35 -13.36 -2.37 -3.29
C ASN A 35 -12.85 -1.35 -2.27
N LEU A 36 -11.80 -0.57 -2.61
CA LEU A 36 -11.28 0.47 -1.71
C LEU A 36 -12.34 1.53 -1.34
N ALA A 37 -13.22 1.89 -2.27
CA ALA A 37 -14.32 2.82 -2.00
C ALA A 37 -15.32 2.24 -0.98
N LYS A 38 -15.59 0.94 -1.04
CA LYS A 38 -16.50 0.24 -0.11
C LYS A 38 -15.93 0.15 1.30
N LEU A 39 -14.61 0.24 1.45
CA LEU A 39 -13.90 0.14 2.72
C LEU A 39 -13.71 1.48 3.44
N GLU A 40 -14.11 2.62 2.86
CA GLU A 40 -13.83 3.95 3.43
C GLU A 40 -14.36 4.09 4.88
N GLY A 41 -15.53 3.53 5.17
CA GLY A 41 -16.12 3.53 6.51
C GLY A 41 -15.46 2.60 7.52
N THR A 42 -14.57 1.69 7.08
CA THR A 42 -13.96 0.64 7.93
C THR A 42 -12.50 0.91 8.28
N VAL A 43 -11.85 1.85 7.60
CA VAL A 43 -10.46 2.28 7.86
C VAL A 43 -10.38 3.43 8.87
N ALA A 44 -9.26 3.53 9.58
CA ALA A 44 -9.07 4.50 10.65
C ALA A 44 -8.80 5.92 10.14
N ASP A 45 -8.04 6.05 9.05
CA ASP A 45 -7.65 7.32 8.41
C ASP A 45 -7.90 7.26 6.89
N PRO A 46 -9.16 7.37 6.44
CA PRO A 46 -9.53 7.19 5.02
C PRO A 46 -8.91 8.21 4.08
N GLN A 47 -8.65 9.43 4.59
CA GLN A 47 -8.08 10.56 3.85
C GLN A 47 -6.58 10.72 4.11
N SER A 48 -5.95 9.74 4.78
CA SER A 48 -4.51 9.70 5.05
C SER A 48 -3.96 10.97 5.73
N ALA A 49 -4.76 11.65 6.54
CA ALA A 49 -4.42 12.96 7.12
C ALA A 49 -3.29 12.87 8.15
N ALA A 50 -3.16 11.74 8.84
CA ALA A 50 -2.09 11.49 9.81
C ALA A 50 -0.94 10.65 9.23
N SER A 51 -1.06 10.22 7.97
CA SER A 51 -0.19 9.24 7.35
C SER A 51 1.05 9.89 6.74
N VAL A 52 2.18 9.19 6.78
CA VAL A 52 3.42 9.64 6.13
C VAL A 52 3.33 9.33 4.63
N GLN A 53 3.17 10.35 3.81
CA GLN A 53 3.17 10.25 2.36
C GLN A 53 3.49 11.60 1.69
N PRO A 54 3.98 11.63 0.45
CA PRO A 54 4.17 12.87 -0.29
C PRO A 54 2.83 13.57 -0.63
N GLU A 55 2.83 14.90 -0.73
CA GLU A 55 1.60 15.66 -1.04
C GLU A 55 1.05 15.42 -2.45
N TYR A 56 1.89 14.98 -3.39
CA TYR A 56 1.51 14.71 -4.78
C TYR A 56 0.78 13.36 -4.97
N VAL A 57 0.70 12.50 -3.94
CA VAL A 57 -0.09 11.28 -4.04
C VAL A 57 -1.54 11.52 -3.65
N ASP A 58 -2.47 10.84 -4.33
CA ASP A 58 -3.87 10.92 -3.96
C ASP A 58 -4.09 10.48 -2.50
N LYS A 59 -4.92 11.23 -1.75
CA LYS A 59 -5.10 11.01 -0.32
C LYS A 59 -5.80 9.69 0.01
N THR A 60 -6.68 9.23 -0.88
CA THR A 60 -7.51 8.03 -0.65
C THR A 60 -6.87 6.78 -1.25
N ASN A 61 -6.42 6.87 -2.51
CA ASN A 61 -5.78 5.77 -3.24
C ASN A 61 -4.29 5.61 -2.92
N ARG A 62 -3.67 6.66 -2.36
CA ARG A 62 -2.28 6.70 -1.87
C ARG A 62 -1.24 6.37 -2.94
N ALA A 63 -1.52 6.83 -4.16
CA ALA A 63 -0.71 6.60 -5.35
C ALA A 63 -0.78 7.79 -6.32
N ILE A 64 0.23 7.93 -7.18
CA ILE A 64 0.21 8.87 -8.31
C ILE A 64 -0.64 8.29 -9.45
N LYS A 65 -0.34 7.06 -9.86
CA LYS A 65 -1.15 6.26 -10.78
C LYS A 65 -2.00 5.28 -9.95
N PRO A 66 -3.34 5.34 -9.97
CA PRO A 66 -4.18 4.53 -9.08
C PRO A 66 -3.87 3.03 -9.15
N GLU A 67 -3.48 2.49 -10.30
CA GLU A 67 -3.14 1.08 -10.43
C GLU A 67 -1.78 0.70 -9.82
N ILE A 68 -0.85 1.63 -9.55
CA ILE A 68 0.47 1.32 -8.98
C ILE A 68 0.57 1.86 -7.57
N LEU A 69 0.47 0.97 -6.58
CA LEU A 69 0.64 1.32 -5.17
C LEU A 69 2.09 1.07 -4.74
N VAL A 70 2.70 2.06 -4.06
CA VAL A 70 4.07 1.98 -3.54
C VAL A 70 4.04 2.26 -2.04
N LEU A 71 4.46 1.30 -1.22
CA LEU A 71 4.41 1.42 0.24
C LEU A 71 5.71 0.96 0.89
N VAL A 72 6.16 1.64 1.94
CA VAL A 72 7.15 1.08 2.86
C VAL A 72 6.48 -0.06 3.63
N GLY A 73 6.99 -1.26 3.43
CA GLY A 73 6.45 -2.52 3.97
C GLY A 73 6.77 -2.74 5.44
N LEU A 74 6.66 -1.71 6.28
CA LEU A 74 6.90 -1.79 7.72
C LEU A 74 5.62 -1.39 8.45
N CYS A 75 5.04 -2.34 9.19
CA CYS A 75 3.86 -2.12 10.00
C CYS A 75 4.09 -0.96 10.97
N THR A 76 3.17 -0.01 11.02
CA THR A 76 3.30 1.21 11.84
C THR A 76 3.13 0.96 13.34
N HIS A 77 2.79 -0.27 13.74
CA HIS A 77 2.81 -0.66 15.14
C HIS A 77 4.25 -0.76 15.68
N LEU A 78 4.99 -1.81 15.28
CA LEU A 78 6.34 -2.11 15.78
C LEU A 78 7.28 -2.61 14.67
N GLY A 79 7.02 -2.25 13.41
CA GLY A 79 7.97 -2.40 12.31
C GLY A 79 8.05 -3.78 11.64
N CYS A 80 7.27 -4.78 12.05
CA CYS A 80 7.20 -6.04 11.29
C CYS A 80 6.74 -5.82 9.85
N SER A 81 7.22 -6.62 8.89
CA SER A 81 6.71 -6.59 7.52
C SER A 81 5.34 -7.27 7.42
N PRO A 82 4.26 -6.58 7.01
CA PRO A 82 2.98 -7.23 6.75
C PRO A 82 3.06 -8.21 5.57
N SER A 83 2.25 -9.27 5.62
CA SER A 83 2.08 -10.22 4.51
C SER A 83 1.07 -9.68 3.50
N PHE A 84 1.37 -9.81 2.22
CA PHE A 84 0.42 -9.54 1.13
C PHE A 84 -0.67 -10.61 1.12
N ARG A 85 -1.93 -10.19 1.21
CA ARG A 85 -3.12 -11.06 1.33
C ARG A 85 -4.19 -10.59 0.36
N PRO A 86 -3.99 -10.76 -0.96
CA PRO A 86 -4.89 -10.24 -1.99
C PRO A 86 -6.18 -11.06 -2.13
N GLU A 87 -6.28 -12.21 -1.47
CA GLU A 87 -7.42 -13.11 -1.60
C GLU A 87 -8.70 -12.44 -1.09
N VAL A 88 -9.84 -12.79 -1.69
CA VAL A 88 -11.16 -12.38 -1.21
C VAL A 88 -11.73 -13.46 -0.29
N ALA A 89 -12.25 -13.04 0.85
CA ALA A 89 -12.89 -13.87 1.87
C ALA A 89 -12.11 -15.15 2.26
N PRO A 90 -10.78 -15.09 2.52
CA PRO A 90 -10.06 -16.27 2.97
C PRO A 90 -10.52 -16.66 4.37
N ALA A 91 -10.51 -17.96 4.68
CA ALA A 91 -11.09 -18.52 5.89
C ALA A 91 -10.55 -17.90 7.19
N ASP A 92 -9.30 -17.46 7.20
CA ASP A 92 -8.61 -16.90 8.36
C ASP A 92 -8.84 -15.38 8.57
N LEU A 93 -9.28 -14.64 7.55
CA LEU A 93 -9.51 -13.19 7.65
C LEU A 93 -10.99 -12.78 7.63
N GLY A 94 -11.89 -13.71 7.29
CA GLY A 94 -13.34 -13.55 7.34
C GLY A 94 -13.95 -13.12 6.01
N ALA A 95 -15.28 -13.21 5.91
CA ALA A 95 -16.02 -12.99 4.67
C ALA A 95 -15.95 -11.54 4.14
N ASP A 96 -15.72 -10.57 5.02
CA ASP A 96 -15.65 -9.14 4.66
C ASP A 96 -14.27 -8.72 4.14
N TRP A 97 -13.30 -9.63 4.10
CA TRP A 97 -11.97 -9.35 3.59
C TRP A 97 -11.97 -9.34 2.06
N VAL A 98 -11.51 -8.24 1.46
CA VAL A 98 -11.52 -8.03 0.00
C VAL A 98 -10.11 -7.78 -0.55
N GLY A 99 -9.10 -8.30 0.14
CA GLY A 99 -7.69 -8.11 -0.17
C GLY A 99 -7.04 -7.01 0.66
N GLY A 100 -5.76 -7.19 1.00
CA GLY A 100 -5.03 -6.23 1.81
C GLY A 100 -3.68 -6.76 2.30
N TYR A 101 -3.28 -6.27 3.48
CA TYR A 101 -2.12 -6.74 4.21
C TYR A 101 -2.48 -7.16 5.62
N PHE A 102 -1.88 -8.27 6.06
CA PHE A 102 -2.02 -8.75 7.43
C PHE A 102 -0.66 -8.80 8.12
N CYS A 103 -0.53 -8.15 9.27
CA CYS A 103 0.68 -8.18 10.08
C CYS A 103 0.53 -9.20 11.23
N PRO A 104 1.17 -10.38 11.15
CA PRO A 104 0.93 -11.46 12.11
C PRO A 104 1.48 -11.19 13.51
N CYS A 105 2.40 -10.22 13.67
CA CYS A 105 3.02 -9.92 14.96
C CYS A 105 1.99 -9.54 16.03
N HIS A 106 0.99 -8.74 15.67
CA HIS A 106 -0.07 -8.27 16.59
C HIS A 106 -1.44 -8.20 15.92
N GLY A 107 -1.60 -8.80 14.74
CA GLY A 107 -2.89 -8.94 14.05
C GLY A 107 -3.39 -7.70 13.31
N SER A 108 -2.55 -6.67 13.09
CA SER A 108 -2.99 -5.46 12.38
C SER A 108 -3.34 -5.75 10.92
N LYS A 109 -4.50 -5.24 10.48
CA LYS A 109 -5.02 -5.35 9.12
C LYS A 109 -4.93 -4.01 8.38
N TYR A 110 -4.57 -4.07 7.11
CA TYR A 110 -4.56 -2.93 6.17
C TYR A 110 -5.25 -3.32 4.87
N ASP A 111 -5.86 -2.38 4.17
CA ASP A 111 -6.42 -2.62 2.83
C ASP A 111 -5.35 -2.53 1.73
N LEU A 112 -5.76 -2.69 0.46
CA LEU A 112 -4.88 -2.51 -0.71
C LEU A 112 -4.69 -1.04 -1.15
N ALA A 113 -4.84 -0.09 -0.23
CA ALA A 113 -4.18 1.22 -0.28
C ALA A 113 -3.17 1.37 0.88
N GLY A 114 -2.98 0.34 1.70
CA GLY A 114 -2.17 0.38 2.90
C GLY A 114 -2.82 1.16 4.03
N ARG A 115 -4.14 1.39 3.99
CA ARG A 115 -4.88 2.07 5.04
C ARG A 115 -5.20 1.09 6.15
N VAL A 116 -4.90 1.46 7.39
CA VAL A 116 -5.15 0.59 8.54
C VAL A 116 -6.65 0.54 8.84
N TYR A 117 -7.15 -0.65 9.15
CA TYR A 117 -8.55 -0.81 9.59
C TYR A 117 -8.76 -0.14 10.95
N LYS A 118 -10.02 0.16 11.31
CA LYS A 118 -10.37 0.62 12.66
C LYS A 118 -10.01 -0.45 13.71
N ALA A 119 -9.74 0.03 14.93
CA ALA A 119 -9.46 -0.80 16.10
C ALA A 119 -8.30 -1.79 15.93
N GLN A 120 -7.26 -1.40 15.18
CA GLN A 120 -6.02 -2.17 15.03
C GLN A 120 -4.93 -1.61 15.98
N PRO A 121 -3.96 -2.44 16.41
CA PRO A 121 -2.80 -1.96 17.18
C PRO A 121 -1.91 -0.98 16.41
N ALA A 122 -1.82 -1.13 15.10
CA ALA A 122 -1.13 -0.17 14.24
C ALA A 122 -1.85 1.19 14.24
N PRO A 123 -1.17 2.29 14.57
CA PRO A 123 -1.80 3.59 14.74
C PRO A 123 -2.01 4.34 13.41
N LEU A 124 -1.29 3.99 12.34
CA LEU A 124 -1.23 4.77 11.10
C LEU A 124 -1.26 3.87 9.86
N ASN A 125 -1.64 4.44 8.71
CA ASN A 125 -1.51 3.77 7.41
C ASN A 125 -0.02 3.49 7.08
N LEU A 126 0.26 2.48 6.26
CA LEU A 126 1.63 2.16 5.82
C LEU A 126 2.24 3.35 5.06
N PRO A 127 3.49 3.78 5.33
CA PRO A 127 4.04 4.96 4.67
C PRO A 127 4.14 4.82 3.15
N VAL A 128 3.91 5.89 2.39
CA VAL A 128 4.26 5.96 0.97
C VAL A 128 5.63 6.64 0.87
N PRO A 129 6.66 6.01 0.27
CA PRO A 129 7.94 6.65 0.08
C PRO A 129 7.86 7.71 -1.04
N PRO A 130 8.73 8.73 -1.04
CA PRO A 130 8.92 9.59 -2.21
C PRO A 130 9.17 8.75 -3.47
N HIS A 131 8.48 9.05 -4.57
CA HIS A 131 8.71 8.37 -5.84
C HIS A 131 8.25 9.18 -7.05
N THR A 132 8.82 8.85 -8.21
CA THR A 132 8.44 9.39 -9.51
C THR A 132 8.53 8.31 -10.60
N TYR A 133 7.96 8.59 -11.77
CA TYR A 133 8.01 7.71 -12.94
C TYR A 133 8.99 8.30 -13.95
N GLU A 134 10.05 7.57 -14.27
CA GLU A 134 10.96 7.94 -15.37
C GLU A 134 10.33 7.60 -16.73
N SER A 135 9.55 6.53 -16.76
CA SER A 135 8.71 6.10 -17.88
C SER A 135 7.51 5.32 -17.35
N ASP A 136 6.65 4.80 -18.22
CA ASP A 136 5.51 3.98 -17.81
C ASP A 136 5.93 2.69 -17.08
N ASP A 137 7.11 2.15 -17.41
CA ASP A 137 7.61 0.89 -16.85
C ASP A 137 8.72 1.06 -15.82
N VAL A 138 9.20 2.29 -15.57
CA VAL A 138 10.34 2.53 -14.67
C VAL A 138 9.96 3.51 -13.55
N LEU A 139 9.90 2.96 -12.34
CA LEU A 139 9.65 3.69 -11.10
C LEU A 139 10.98 4.07 -10.43
N ILE A 140 11.11 5.32 -9.98
CA ILE A 140 12.22 5.79 -9.15
C ILE A 140 11.72 6.02 -7.73
N ILE A 141 12.24 5.24 -6.77
CA ILE A 141 11.95 5.39 -5.33
C ILE A 141 13.04 6.23 -4.65
N GLY A 142 12.61 7.16 -3.79
CA GLY A 142 13.43 8.05 -2.98
C GLY A 142 13.68 9.44 -3.58
N VAL A 143 12.99 9.80 -4.66
CA VAL A 143 13.07 11.10 -5.33
C VAL A 143 11.66 11.68 -5.42
N ASP A 144 11.47 12.89 -4.91
CA ASP A 144 10.20 13.62 -5.03
C ASP A 144 9.99 14.18 -6.43
N GLN A 145 8.74 14.21 -6.90
CA GLN A 145 8.40 14.79 -8.20
C GLN A 145 8.80 16.27 -8.33
N GLU A 146 8.81 17.02 -7.22
CA GLU A 146 9.21 18.44 -7.21
C GLU A 146 10.71 18.65 -7.47
N LYS A 147 11.52 17.59 -7.42
CA LYS A 147 12.97 17.61 -7.67
C LYS A 147 13.39 16.77 -8.88
N ALA A 148 12.43 16.25 -9.65
CA ALA A 148 12.65 15.44 -10.84
C ALA A 148 12.65 16.30 -12.11
#